data_AF-X1NC39-F1
#
_entry.id   AF-X1NC39-F1
#
_cell.length_a   1.000
_cell.length_b   1.000
_cell.length_c   1.000
_cell.angle_alpha   90.00
_cell.angle_beta   90.00
_cell.angle_gamma   90.00
#
_symmetry.space_group_name_H-M   'P 1'
#
loop_
_entity.id
_entity.type
_entity.pdbx_description
1 polymer ?
#
loop_
_entity_poly.entity_id
_entity_poly.type
_entity_poly.pdbx_seq_one_letter_code
_entity_poly.pdbx_strand_id
1 'polypeptide(L)' 'MRALFVSADNFEDSELLVPYYRLKEEGIEVDIASMRKGKIRGKHGYEVKVDKILEEVRSGDYDILILPGGRA' A
#
# COMPACT_ATOMS: atom_id res chain seq x y z
N MET A 1 13.58 4.91 7.56
CA MET A 1 12.16 5.27 7.76
C MET A 1 11.34 4.36 6.87
N ARG A 2 10.24 3.79 7.37
CA ARG A 2 9.42 2.81 6.64
C ARG A 2 7.96 3.22 6.66
N ALA A 3 7.29 3.11 5.52
CA ALA A 3 5.90 3.44 5.34
C ALA A 3 5.07 2.18 5.06
N LEU A 4 3.90 2.10 5.68
CA LEU A 4 2.92 1.04 5.45
C LEU A 4 1.74 1.61 4.67
N PHE A 5 1.40 0.94 3.57
CA PHE A 5 0.13 1.12 2.88
C PHE A 5 -0.80 -0.02 3.24
N VAL A 6 -2.00 0.28 3.71
CA VAL A 6 -3.05 -0.72 3.88
C VAL A 6 -4.11 -0.49 2.81
N SER A 7 -4.33 -1.49 1.96
CA SER A 7 -5.26 -1.37 0.84
C SER A 7 -5.81 -2.73 0.40
N ALA A 8 -6.83 -2.71 -0.46
CA ALA A 8 -7.52 -3.88 -0.98
C ALA A 8 -7.98 -3.65 -2.42
N ASP A 9 -8.63 -4.64 -3.04
CA ASP A 9 -9.20 -4.47 -4.38
C ASP A 9 -10.18 -3.28 -4.44
N ASN A 10 -10.21 -2.59 -5.58
CA ASN A 10 -10.97 -1.35 -5.83
C ASN A 10 -10.49 -0.13 -5.04
N PHE A 11 -9.19 -0.07 -4.72
CA PHE A 11 -8.54 1.17 -4.29
C PHE A 11 -8.57 2.24 -5.39
N GLU A 12 -8.50 3.51 -4.99
CA GLU A 12 -8.33 4.64 -5.90
C GLU A 12 -6.87 4.69 -6.38
N ASP A 13 -6.64 4.45 -7.67
CA ASP A 13 -5.32 4.18 -8.24
C ASP A 13 -4.34 5.34 -7.98
N SER A 14 -4.81 6.58 -8.13
CA SER A 14 -4.00 7.78 -7.92
C SER A 14 -3.60 7.96 -6.45
N GLU A 15 -4.52 7.70 -5.52
CA GLU A 15 -4.28 7.85 -4.07
C GLU A 15 -3.33 6.78 -3.51
N LEU A 16 -3.15 5.65 -4.20
CA LEU A 16 -2.10 4.69 -3.87
C LEU A 16 -0.79 5.02 -4.58
N LEU A 17 -0.82 5.18 -5.91
CA LEU A 17 0.40 5.27 -6.71
C LEU A 17 1.18 6.56 -6.49
N VAL A 18 0.49 7.71 -6.37
CA VAL A 18 1.16 9.01 -6.19
C VAL A 18 1.99 9.04 -4.91
N PRO A 19 1.44 8.78 -3.70
CA PRO A 19 2.25 8.73 -2.49
C PRO A 19 3.25 7.57 -2.48
N TYR A 20 2.93 6.42 -3.09
CA TYR A 20 3.87 5.31 -3.21
C TYR A 20 5.17 5.73 -3.92
N TYR A 21 5.07 6.36 -5.09
CA TYR A 21 6.25 6.82 -5.81
C TYR A 21 6.93 8.00 -5.12
N ARG A 22 6.16 8.95 -4.58
CA ARG A 22 6.71 10.12 -3.88
C ARG A 22 7.57 9.73 -2.67
N LEU A 23 7.14 8.74 -1.89
CA LEU A 23 7.91 8.23 -0.75
C LEU A 23 9.18 7.51 -1.19
N LYS A 24 9.10 6.70 -2.26
CA LYS A 24 10.28 6.01 -2.81
C LYS A 24 11.30 6.98 -3.39
N GLU A 25 10.88 8.09 -3.99
CA GLU A 25 11.77 9.17 -4.45
C GLU A 25 12.59 9.78 -3.31
N GLU A 26 12.03 9.85 -2.09
CA GLU A 26 12.75 10.31 -0.88
C GLU A 26 13.58 9.19 -0.22
N GLY A 27 13.67 8.00 -0.84
CA GLY A 27 14.41 6.86 -0.29
C GLY A 27 13.69 6.18 0.89
N ILE A 28 12.39 6.39 1.06
CA ILE A 28 11.59 5.73 2.09
C ILE A 28 11.17 4.35 1.60
N GLU A 29 11.40 3.32 2.41
CA GLU A 29 10.92 1.97 2.11
C GLU A 29 9.40 1.90 2.29
N VAL A 30 8.72 1.23 1.37
CA VAL A 30 7.27 1.12 1.35
C VAL A 30 6.86 -0.34 1.26
N ASP A 31 6.04 -0.78 2.22
CA ASP A 31 5.35 -2.07 2.16
C ASP A 31 3.85 -1.86 1.87
N ILE A 32 3.30 -2.63 0.94
CA ILE A 32 1.85 -2.72 0.70
C ILE A 32 1.30 -3.96 1.41
N ALA A 33 0.38 -3.74 2.35
CA ALA A 33 -0.32 -4.79 3.07
C ALA A 33 -1.80 -4.92 2.67
N SER A 34 -2.27 -6.16 2.59
CA SER A 34 -3.67 -6.49 2.27
C SER A 34 -4.13 -7.77 2.97
N MET A 35 -5.36 -8.22 2.70
CA MET A 35 -5.96 -9.40 3.32
C MET A 35 -5.38 -10.73 2.80
N ARG A 36 -4.73 -10.73 1.64
CA ARG A 36 -4.15 -11.93 1.00
C ARG A 36 -2.91 -11.58 0.18
N LYS A 37 -2.01 -12.54 0.04
CA LYS A 37 -0.86 -12.43 -0.88
C LYS A 37 -1.32 -12.34 -2.33
N GLY A 38 -0.43 -11.85 -3.20
CA GLY A 38 -0.65 -11.75 -4.64
C GLY A 38 -0.67 -10.30 -5.09
N LYS A 39 -1.73 -9.90 -5.78
CA LYS A 39 -1.94 -8.54 -6.25
C LYS A 39 -3.33 -8.06 -5.86
N ILE A 40 -3.45 -6.75 -5.67
CA ILE A 40 -4.74 -6.04 -5.60
C ILE A 40 -4.88 -5.17 -6.84
N ARG A 41 -6.12 -4.99 -7.31
CA ARG A 41 -6.43 -4.22 -8.52
C ARG A 41 -7.22 -2.96 -8.19
N GLY A 42 -6.77 -1.81 -8.68
CA GLY A 42 -7.43 -0.52 -8.52
C GLY A 42 -8.65 -0.36 -9.42
N LYS A 43 -9.47 0.66 -9.15
CA LYS A 43 -10.69 0.97 -9.91
C LYS A 43 -10.42 1.24 -11.39
N HIS A 44 -9.26 1.82 -11.70
CA HIS A 44 -8.83 2.18 -13.04
C HIS A 44 -7.91 1.14 -13.67
N GLY A 45 -7.79 -0.03 -13.03
CA GLY A 45 -7.20 -1.23 -13.60
C GLY A 45 -5.71 -1.42 -13.31
N TYR A 46 -5.06 -0.52 -12.57
CA TYR A 46 -3.69 -0.75 -12.12
C TYR A 46 -3.62 -1.90 -11.12
N GLU A 47 -2.54 -2.65 -11.15
CA GLU A 47 -2.27 -3.71 -10.18
C GLU A 47 -1.03 -3.37 -9.37
N VAL A 48 -1.10 -3.61 -8.06
CA VAL A 48 0.06 -3.56 -7.17
C VAL A 48 0.23 -4.88 -6.45
N LYS A 49 1.48 -5.26 -6.22
CA LYS A 49 1.82 -6.47 -5.47
C LYS A 49 1.57 -6.23 -3.98
N VAL A 50 1.04 -7.25 -3.32
CA VAL A 50 0.94 -7.29 -1.86
C VAL A 50 2.25 -7.85 -1.31
N ASP A 51 2.95 -7.04 -0.53
CA ASP A 51 4.21 -7.41 0.11
C ASP A 51 3.96 -8.24 1.38
N LYS A 52 2.97 -7.81 2.17
CA LYS A 52 2.60 -8.43 3.46
C LYS A 52 1.10 -8.69 3.56
N ILE A 53 0.72 -9.75 4.27
CA ILE A 53 -0.68 -9.82 4.75
C ILE A 53 -0.78 -9.07 6.08
N LEU A 54 -1.97 -8.57 6.41
CA LEU A 54 -2.14 -7.73 7.61
C LEU A 54 -1.72 -8.43 8.90
N GLU A 55 -1.87 -9.75 8.99
CA GLU A 55 -1.47 -10.57 10.13
C GLU A 55 0.06 -10.61 10.34
N GLU A 56 0.85 -10.31 9.30
CA GLU A 56 2.31 -10.23 9.36
C GLU A 56 2.82 -8.83 9.73
N VAL A 57 1.94 -7.82 9.77
CA VAL A 57 2.32 -6.42 10.04
C VAL A 57 2.54 -6.23 11.53
N ARG A 58 3.70 -5.65 11.88
CA ARG A 58 3.98 -5.15 13.22
C ARG A 58 4.00 -3.63 13.16
N SER A 59 3.11 -2.97 13.89
CA SER A 59 2.97 -1.51 13.83
C SER A 59 4.26 -0.76 14.20
N GLY A 60 5.05 -1.31 15.14
CA GLY A 60 6.33 -0.72 15.55
C GLY A 60 7.44 -0.73 14.49
N ASP A 61 7.25 -1.41 13.35
CA ASP A 61 8.22 -1.45 12.25
C ASP A 61 8.09 -0.25 11.30
N TYR A 62 7.07 0.59 11.47
CA TYR A 62 6.68 1.65 10.54
C TYR A 62 6.55 3.01 11.21
N ASP A 63 6.99 4.04 10.50
CA ASP A 63 6.94 5.43 10.93
C ASP A 63 5.75 6.19 10.31
N ILE A 64 5.20 5.66 9.20
CA ILE A 64 4.13 6.29 8.42
C ILE A 64 3.07 5.25 8.06
N LEU A 65 1.80 5.62 8.19
CA LEU A 65 0.64 4.87 7.70
C LEU A 65 -0.07 5.66 6.60
N ILE A 66 -0.33 5.02 5.47
CA ILE A 66 -1.08 5.58 4.34
C ILE A 66 -2.30 4.70 4.11
N LEU A 67 -3.47 5.34 4.03
CA LEU A 67 -4.76 4.71 3.77
C LEU A 67 -5.35 5.32 2.50
N PRO A 68 -5.03 4.77 1.31
CA PRO A 68 -5.66 5.21 0.08
C PRO A 68 -7.17 5.00 0.15
N GLY A 69 -7.93 5.93 -0.42
CA GLY A 69 -9.36 5.79 -0.60
C GLY A 69 -9.70 4.75 -1.67
N GLY A 70 -10.98 4.69 -2.01
CA GLY A 70 -11.50 3.66 -2.89
C GLY A 70 -12.85 3.14 -2.45
N ARG A 71 -13.17 1.90 -2.87
CA ARG A 71 -14.15 1.03 -2.19
C ARG A 71 -13.46 -0.06 -1.36
N ALA A 72 -12.15 0.07 -1.21
CA ALA A 72 -11.25 -0.85 -0.53
C ALA A 72 -11.56 -0.93 0.97
#